data_AF-A0AAN9II98-F1
#
_entry.id   AF-A0AAN9II98-F1
#
_cell.length_a   1.000
_cell.length_b   1.000
_cell.length_c   1.000
_cell.angle_alpha   90.00
_cell.angle_beta   90.00
_cell.angle_gamma   90.00
#
_symmetry.space_group_name_H-M   'P 1'
#
loop_
_entity.id
_entity.type
_entity.pdbx_description
1 polymer ?
#
loop_
_entity_poly.entity_id
_entity_poly.type
_entity_poly.pdbx_seq_one_letter_code
_entity_poly.pdbx_strand_id
1 'polypeptide(L)'
;MCEAGQVFNAYKLLVQLADSGVLPDIMTYNILINGFCKKRNINGALKLFKDLQLKGLSPDSVTYGTLIDGLYRRLSTLYDEPKDQCC
;
A
#
# COMPACT_ATOMS: atom_id res chain seq x y z
N MET A 1 16.36 -1.64 3.35
CA MET A 1 15.95 -0.24 3.12
C MET A 1 14.76 0.06 4.01
N CYS A 2 14.83 1.09 4.86
CA CYS A 2 13.81 1.37 5.88
C CYS A 2 12.43 1.63 5.26
N GLU A 3 11.38 1.03 5.83
CA GLU A 3 9.98 1.23 5.41
C GLU A 3 9.59 2.72 5.35
N ALA A 4 10.13 3.52 6.28
CA ALA A 4 9.94 4.97 6.34
C ALA A 4 10.38 5.69 5.05
N GLY A 5 11.47 5.25 4.41
CA GLY A 5 11.99 5.89 3.20
C GLY A 5 11.07 5.69 1.99
N GLN A 6 10.41 4.53 1.89
CA GLN A 6 9.47 4.26 0.81
C GLN A 6 8.19 5.07 0.98
N VAL A 7 7.66 5.15 2.21
CA VAL A 7 6.49 5.97 2.55
C VAL A 7 6.77 7.44 2.25
N PHE A 8 7.93 7.96 2.68
CA PHE A 8 8.33 9.34 2.38
C PHE A 8 8.36 9.63 0.87
N ASN A 9 8.92 8.73 0.07
CA ASN A 9 8.97 8.90 -1.39
C ASN A 9 7.57 8.90 -2.04
N ALA A 10 6.65 8.08 -1.55
CA ALA A 10 5.27 8.06 -2.04
C ALA A 10 4.55 9.38 -1.72
N TYR A 11 4.70 9.89 -0.49
CA TYR A 11 4.16 11.21 -0.14
C TYR A 11 4.80 12.33 -0.96
N LYS A 12 6.11 12.28 -1.21
CA LYS A 12 6.80 13.24 -2.06
C LYS A 12 6.23 13.25 -3.49
N LEU A 13 5.96 12.08 -4.06
CA LEU A 13 5.29 11.97 -5.36
C LEU A 13 3.88 12.58 -5.35
N LEU A 14 3.08 12.32 -4.31
CA LEU A 14 1.75 12.92 -4.15
C LEU A 14 1.81 14.44 -4.05
N VAL A 15 2.79 14.99 -3.34
CA VAL A 15 3.02 16.44 -3.23
C VAL A 15 3.45 17.01 -4.57
N GLN A 16 4.41 16.38 -5.27
CA GLN A 16 4.86 16.83 -6.59
C GLN A 16 3.74 16.84 -7.63
N LEU A 17 2.84 15.86 -7.60
CA LEU A 17 1.65 15.85 -8.45
C LEU A 17 0.77 17.06 -8.15
N ALA A 18 0.48 17.32 -6.88
CA ALA A 18 -0.32 18.48 -6.47
C ALA A 18 0.35 19.82 -6.87
N ASP A 19 1.66 19.96 -6.68
CA ASP A 19 2.43 21.15 -7.06
C ASP A 19 2.43 21.38 -8.58
N SER A 20 2.34 20.30 -9.37
CA SER A 20 2.20 20.36 -10.83
C SER A 20 0.78 20.67 -11.31
N GLY A 21 -0.17 20.89 -10.39
CA GLY A 21 -1.58 21.12 -10.70
C GLY A 21 -2.38 19.84 -10.99
N VAL A 22 -1.77 18.67 -10.82
CA VAL A 22 -2.40 17.36 -11.04
C VAL A 22 -2.83 16.81 -9.69
N LEU A 23 -4.14 16.81 -9.43
CA LEU A 23 -4.67 16.23 -8.19
C LEU A 23 -4.57 14.70 -8.24
N PRO A 24 -3.94 14.06 -7.22
CA PRO A 24 -3.95 12.61 -7.12
C PRO A 24 -5.38 12.10 -7.00
N ASP A 25 -5.77 11.21 -7.90
CA ASP A 25 -7.08 10.56 -7.93
C ASP A 25 -7.03 9.17 -7.28
N ILE A 26 -8.17 8.49 -7.24
CA ILE A 26 -8.26 7.14 -6.68
C ILE A 26 -7.32 6.14 -7.37
N MET A 27 -7.11 6.27 -8.68
CA MET A 27 -6.21 5.42 -9.43
C MET A 27 -4.77 5.57 -8.93
N THR A 28 -4.33 6.81 -8.72
CA THR A 28 -2.99 7.13 -8.19
C THR A 28 -2.76 6.47 -6.84
N TYR A 29 -3.73 6.56 -5.93
CA TYR A 29 -3.66 5.90 -4.62
C TYR A 29 -3.65 4.38 -4.75
N ASN A 30 -4.49 3.80 -5.61
CA ASN A 30 -4.53 2.36 -5.85
C ASN A 30 -3.17 1.82 -6.34
N ILE A 31 -2.50 2.54 -7.24
CA ILE A 31 -1.16 2.19 -7.73
C ILE A 31 -0.14 2.21 -6.57
N LEU A 32 -0.14 3.27 -5.76
CA LEU A 32 0.79 3.38 -4.64
C LEU A 32 0.53 2.29 -3.59
N ILE A 33 -0.72 2.11 -3.16
CA ILE A 33 -1.14 1.08 -2.20
C ILE A 33 -0.71 -0.31 -2.67
N ASN A 34 -0.94 -0.64 -3.95
CA ASN A 34 -0.48 -1.90 -4.54
C ASN A 34 1.04 -2.06 -4.49
N GLY A 35 1.78 -1.00 -4.80
CA GLY A 35 3.24 -0.96 -4.68
C GLY A 35 3.73 -1.28 -3.26
N PHE A 36 3.07 -0.73 -2.24
CA PHE A 36 3.37 -1.02 -0.83
C PHE A 36 3.01 -2.46 -0.44
N CYS A 37 1.84 -2.97 -0.86
CA CYS A 37 1.44 -4.35 -0.62
C CYS A 37 2.43 -5.34 -1.24
N LYS A 38 2.86 -5.13 -2.49
CA LYS A 38 3.86 -5.96 -3.17
C LYS A 38 5.23 -5.96 -2.48
N LYS A 39 5.59 -4.86 -1.82
CA LYS A 39 6.80 -4.74 -1.02
C LYS A 39 6.63 -5.25 0.42
N ARG A 40 5.52 -5.93 0.72
CA ARG A 40 5.14 -6.43 2.07
C ARG A 40 5.03 -5.35 3.14
N ASN A 41 5.00 -4.08 2.74
CA ASN A 41 4.89 -2.93 3.63
C ASN A 41 3.42 -2.52 3.77
N ILE A 42 2.65 -3.38 4.45
CA ILE A 42 1.21 -3.16 4.67
C ILE A 42 0.95 -1.91 5.52
N ASN A 43 1.85 -1.58 6.44
CA ASN A 43 1.75 -0.37 7.25
C ASN A 43 1.76 0.90 6.38
N GLY A 44 2.64 0.96 5.38
CA GLY A 44 2.68 2.05 4.40
C GLY A 44 1.42 2.10 3.53
N ALA A 45 0.94 0.95 3.07
CA ALA A 45 -0.31 0.83 2.31
C ALA A 45 -1.52 1.38 3.09
N LEU A 46 -1.63 1.02 4.38
CA LEU A 46 -2.72 1.50 5.25
C LEU A 46 -2.63 3.00 5.56
N LYS A 47 -1.42 3.58 5.62
CA LYS A 47 -1.26 5.04 5.76
C LYS A 47 -1.79 5.78 4.54
N LEU A 48 -1.48 5.30 3.34
CA LEU A 48 -2.02 5.88 2.10
C LEU A 48 -3.52 5.68 1.96
N PHE A 49 -4.05 4.54 2.39
CA PHE A 49 -5.50 4.31 2.43
C PHE A 49 -6.22 5.33 3.33
N LYS A 50 -5.67 5.61 4.52
CA LYS A 50 -6.21 6.65 5.40
C LYS A 50 -6.11 8.05 4.78
N ASP A 51 -5.00 8.35 4.13
CA ASP A 51 -4.80 9.63 3.44
C ASP A 51 -5.83 9.84 2.32
N LEU A 52 -6.09 8.80 1.52
CA LEU A 52 -7.14 8.78 0.50
C LEU A 52 -8.51 9.16 1.11
N GLN A 53 -8.87 8.56 2.25
CA GLN A 53 -10.14 8.86 2.93
C GLN A 53 -10.19 10.30 3.46
N LEU A 54 -9.09 10.78 4.04
CA LEU A 54 -8.98 12.15 4.55
C LEU A 54 -9.10 13.21 3.44
N LYS A 55 -8.72 12.87 2.21
CA LYS A 55 -8.90 13.73 1.02
C LYS A 55 -10.30 13.64 0.41
N GLY A 56 -11.22 12.90 1.03
CA GLY A 56 -12.60 12.77 0.55
C GLY A 56 -12.76 11.86 -0.68
N LEU A 57 -11.71 11.12 -1.05
CA LEU A 57 -11.77 10.12 -2.10
C LEU A 57 -12.39 8.84 -1.54
N SER A 58 -13.35 8.25 -2.27
CA SER A 58 -14.06 7.04 -1.83
C SER A 58 -13.34 5.79 -2.35
N PRO A 59 -12.77 4.93 -1.48
CA PRO A 59 -12.09 3.71 -1.92
C PRO A 59 -12.99 2.83 -2.80
N ASP A 60 -12.42 2.18 -3.80
CA ASP A 60 -13.13 1.30 -4.72
C ASP A 60 -12.83 -0.18 -4.47
N SER A 61 -13.45 -1.06 -5.25
CA SER A 61 -13.23 -2.51 -5.17
C SER A 61 -11.77 -2.89 -5.38
N VAL A 62 -11.03 -2.12 -6.20
CA VAL A 62 -9.59 -2.32 -6.44
C VAL A 62 -8.79 -1.95 -5.20
N THR A 63 -9.13 -0.86 -4.51
CA THR A 63 -8.48 -0.46 -3.26
C THR A 63 -8.60 -1.56 -2.21
N TYR A 64 -9.82 -2.03 -1.95
CA TYR A 64 -10.06 -3.07 -0.95
C TYR A 64 -9.43 -4.41 -1.35
N GLY A 65 -9.59 -4.83 -2.61
CA GLY A 65 -9.01 -6.07 -3.12
C GLY A 65 -7.48 -6.10 -2.96
N THR A 66 -6.83 -4.97 -3.27
CA THR A 66 -5.38 -4.81 -3.13
C THR A 66 -4.92 -4.91 -1.66
N LEU A 67 -5.66 -4.30 -0.73
CA LEU A 67 -5.35 -4.36 0.69
C LEU A 67 -5.55 -5.78 1.26
N ILE A 68 -6.64 -6.44 0.88
CA ILE A 68 -6.95 -7.81 1.32
C ILE A 68 -5.88 -8.79 0.81
N ASP A 69 -5.52 -8.72 -0.48
CA ASP A 69 -4.46 -9.55 -1.06
C ASP A 69 -3.11 -9.32 -0.34
N GLY A 70 -2.75 -8.06 -0.09
CA GLY A 70 -1.55 -7.71 0.66
C GLY A 70 -1.55 -8.26 2.10
N LEU A 71 -2.68 -8.14 2.80
CA LEU A 71 -2.85 -8.66 4.16
C LEU A 71 -2.76 -10.19 4.19
N TYR A 72 -3.41 -10.87 3.25
CA TYR A 72 -3.36 -12.33 3.15
C TYR A 72 -1.93 -12.83 2.93
N ARG A 73 -1.17 -12.20 2.02
CA ARG A 73 0.25 -12.53 1.77
C ARG A 73 1.15 -12.23 2.97
N ARG A 74 0.82 -11.24 3.79
CA ARG A 74 1.55 -10.96 5.04
C ARG A 74 1.25 -12.03 6.08
N LEU A 75 -0.01 -12.41 6.23
CA LEU A 75 -0.42 -13.45 7.17
C LEU A 75 0.12 -14.83 6.77
N SER A 76 0.14 -15.18 5.47
CA SER A 76 0.69 -16.47 5.03
C SER A 76 2.15 -16.67 5.44
N THR A 77 2.93 -15.59 5.58
CA THR A 77 4.33 -15.68 6.06
C THR A 77 4.46 -15.95 7.56
N LEU A 78 3.37 -15.80 8.32
CA LEU A 78 3.30 -16.09 9.75
C LEU A 78 2.72 -17.49 10.04
N TYR A 79 2.08 -18.11 9.03
CA TYR A 79 1.46 -19.45 9.12
C TYR A 79 2.19 -20.50 8.28
N ASP A 80 3.31 -20.14 7.63
CA ASP A 80 4.22 -21.11 7.03
C ASP A 80 5.01 -21.76 8.19
N GLU A 81 4.40 -22.77 8.81
CA GLU A 81 5.17 -23.83 9.48
C GLU A 81 6.20 -24.35 8.46
N PRO A 82 7.48 -24.53 8.83
CA PRO A 82 8.49 -25.07 7.93
C PRO A 82 8.05 -26.46 7.45
N LYS A 83 7.56 -26.53 6.21
CA LYS A 83 7.06 -27.79 5.64
C LYS A 83 8.16 -28.77 5.23
N ASP A 84 9.41 -28.46 5.56
CA ASP A 84 10.59 -29.28 5.28
C ASP A 84 11.41 -29.54 6.56
N GLN A 85 10.76 -30.06 7.61
CA GLN A 85 11.46 -30.86 8.61
C GLN A 85 10.75 -32.21 8.80
N CYS A 86 10.79 -33.02 7.73
CA CYS A 86 10.74 -34.46 7.86
C CYS A 86 11.74 -35.09 6.88
N CYS A 87 12.71 -35.78 7.51
CA CYS A 87 13.88 -36.49 7.00
C CYS A 87 15.07 -35.65 6.53
#